data_AF-A0A4Y7QHF7-F1
#
_entry.id   AF-A0A4Y7QHF7-F1
#
_cell.length_a   1.000
_cell.length_b   1.000
_cell.length_c   1.000
_cell.angle_alpha   90.00
_cell.angle_beta   90.00
_cell.angle_gamma   90.00
#
_symmetry.space_group_name_H-M   'P 1'
#
loop_
_entity.id
_entity.type
_entity.pdbx_description
1 polymer ?
#
loop_
_entity_poly.entity_id
_entity_poly.type
_entity_poly.pdbx_seq_one_letter_code
_entity_poly.pdbx_strand_id
1 'polypeptide(L)'
;MPPPGVLFLLGVLPPISLAAIAVYVTTHLLRSYFEIYVPAAVSILTFLLLYPSYKAAAIAWDVHSQKREAAAMGAVEVPLWEAKWPGGLDLLLLIAKKIENGYPGEVFNWPLQHVGQIFRFRAFWVNQIFTSDPEHMKTILAIDFNKFEKGKWFTETLSAMLGTGVLNSDGEMWKFHRTMTRPFFTRDRTSHFDIFERHSDEAILQMTTRLNEDCAIDFQDVIWRFTLDSATEFLFGSCVHSLSDGLPYPHFHPKSKSASSDNDNRSLSFASALEEAMYVVSRRARIGPIWPLLEIFNDKSRRSMKVIERFLDPIIRHALERKRLMVGDGEGREKSGEIGDDETLLDHLVKSTEDMSILKDEVINMMIAGRDTTATTLTYAFYFLALHPHVLERLRGEILANVGHSRRPTFDDIREMKYLRAVINETLRLFPPVPFNLRTSINATTLPALKPGAKPFYIPALTNVTYSVFTMHRRTDLWGPDAQEFDPDRFIDSRLNKYLTPNPAIFQPFSIGPRICLGQQFAYNEASFMLVRLLQRFDGITLDSAAQPPDSRPPPEWVLAEGRQAKEQVWPKSHITMYSHKGLWLRLRAASRENEP
;
A
#
# COMPACT_ATOMS: atom_id res chain seq x y z
N MET A 1 -18.78 16.58 -11.65
CA MET A 1 -17.40 16.90 -12.10
C MET A 1 -17.18 16.28 -13.47
N PRO A 2 -16.51 16.99 -14.39
CA PRO A 2 -16.13 16.44 -15.69
C PRO A 2 -15.19 15.24 -15.53
N PRO A 3 -15.15 14.30 -16.49
CA PRO A 3 -14.23 13.16 -16.45
C PRO A 3 -12.75 13.61 -16.42
N PRO A 4 -11.86 12.84 -15.78
CA PRO A 4 -10.44 13.18 -15.66
C PRO A 4 -9.76 13.46 -17.00
N GLY A 5 -10.07 12.70 -18.05
CA GLY A 5 -9.43 12.91 -19.36
C GLY A 5 -9.82 14.22 -20.03
N VAL A 6 -11.03 14.74 -19.80
CA VAL A 6 -11.43 16.07 -20.31
C VAL A 6 -10.62 17.16 -19.62
N LEU A 7 -10.48 17.10 -18.30
CA LEU A 7 -9.66 18.04 -17.54
C LEU A 7 -8.19 18.00 -17.98
N PHE A 8 -7.66 16.80 -18.21
CA PHE A 8 -6.31 16.62 -18.72
C PHE A 8 -6.13 17.26 -20.10
N LEU A 9 -7.05 17.00 -21.04
CA LEU A 9 -6.99 17.60 -22.37
C LEU A 9 -7.09 19.13 -22.31
N LEU A 10 -7.95 19.69 -21.47
CA LEU A 10 -8.04 21.14 -21.24
C LEU A 10 -6.74 21.74 -20.70
N GLY A 11 -5.94 20.98 -19.95
CA GLY A 11 -4.61 21.41 -19.50
C GLY A 11 -3.53 21.33 -20.59
N VAL A 12 -3.64 20.37 -21.51
CA VAL A 12 -2.65 20.13 -22.58
C VAL A 12 -2.91 20.97 -23.83
N LEU A 13 -4.17 21.31 -24.12
CA LEU A 13 -4.56 22.06 -25.32
C LEU A 13 -3.96 23.49 -25.40
N PRO A 14 -3.92 24.31 -24.33
CA PRO A 14 -3.42 25.69 -24.42
C PRO A 14 -2.01 25.83 -25.00
N PRO A 15 -0.97 25.09 -24.55
CA PRO A 15 0.36 25.21 -25.15
C PRO A 15 0.43 24.73 -26.61
N ILE A 16 -0.38 23.74 -27.01
CA ILE A 16 -0.47 23.28 -28.40
C ILE A 16 -1.15 24.34 -29.27
N SER A 17 -2.23 24.94 -28.78
CA SER A 17 -2.94 26.03 -29.44
C SER A 17 -2.07 27.28 -29.59
N LEU A 18 -1.25 27.61 -28.59
CA LEU A 18 -0.29 28.72 -28.67
C LEU A 18 0.77 28.49 -29.76
N ALA A 19 1.26 27.25 -29.92
CA ALA A 19 2.17 26.91 -31.00
C ALA A 19 1.50 27.07 -32.38
N ALA A 20 0.23 26.67 -32.51
CA ALA A 20 -0.54 26.86 -33.75
C ALA A 20 -0.74 28.36 -34.07
N ILE A 21 -1.10 29.15 -33.06
CA ILE A 21 -1.26 30.60 -33.18
C ILE A 21 0.07 31.26 -33.57
N ALA A 22 1.19 30.87 -32.95
CA ALA A 22 2.50 31.41 -33.28
C ALA A 22 2.87 31.15 -34.75
N VAL A 23 2.71 29.92 -35.24
CA VAL A 23 2.97 29.57 -36.64
C VAL A 23 2.06 30.37 -37.59
N TYR A 24 0.78 30.51 -37.25
CA TYR A 24 -0.17 31.31 -38.04
C TYR A 24 0.21 32.80 -38.08
N VAL A 25 0.52 33.40 -36.93
CA VAL A 25 0.91 34.81 -36.83
C VAL A 25 2.21 35.06 -37.59
N THR A 26 3.23 34.21 -37.42
CA THR A 26 4.51 34.34 -38.13
C THR A 26 4.32 34.24 -39.64
N THR A 27 3.56 33.25 -40.13
CA THR A 27 3.31 33.10 -41.57
C THR A 27 2.47 34.24 -42.14
N HIS A 28 1.53 34.78 -41.36
CA HIS A 28 0.77 35.98 -41.74
C HIS A 28 1.66 37.23 -41.82
N LEU A 29 2.54 37.45 -40.84
CA LEU A 29 3.46 38.60 -40.83
C LEU A 29 4.47 38.53 -41.98
N LEU A 30 5.02 37.35 -42.27
CA LEU A 30 5.93 37.13 -43.40
C LEU A 30 5.26 37.49 -44.74
N ARG A 31 3.98 37.14 -44.90
CA ARG A 31 3.21 37.47 -46.10
C ARG A 31 2.88 38.96 -46.19
N SER A 32 2.45 39.57 -45.09
CA SER A 32 1.91 40.94 -45.09
C SER A 32 2.99 42.03 -45.08
N TYR A 33 4.15 41.79 -44.47
CA TYR A 33 5.22 42.80 -44.33
C TYR A 33 6.46 42.55 -45.19
N PHE A 34 6.73 41.28 -45.55
CA PHE A 34 7.94 40.89 -46.26
C PHE A 34 7.66 40.30 -47.65
N GLU A 35 6.40 40.18 -48.05
CA GLU A 35 5.95 39.55 -49.31
C GLU A 35 6.45 38.10 -49.50
N ILE A 36 6.82 37.42 -48.40
CA ILE A 36 7.31 36.03 -48.42
C ILE A 36 6.10 35.09 -48.31
N TYR A 37 5.85 34.30 -49.35
CA TYR A 37 4.82 33.27 -49.33
C TYR A 37 5.36 31.95 -48.75
N VAL A 38 4.80 31.53 -47.61
CA VAL A 38 5.08 30.22 -47.02
C VAL A 38 3.97 29.24 -47.43
N PRO A 39 4.30 28.15 -48.16
CA PRO A 39 3.31 27.14 -48.54
C PRO A 39 2.64 26.50 -47.32
N ALA A 40 1.35 26.15 -47.42
CA ALA A 40 0.60 25.53 -46.33
C ALA A 40 1.25 24.25 -45.79
N ALA A 41 1.86 23.45 -46.68
CA ALA A 41 2.60 22.25 -46.29
C ALA A 41 3.79 22.56 -45.37
N VAL A 42 4.50 23.67 -45.63
CA VAL A 42 5.63 24.12 -44.79
C VAL A 42 5.13 24.62 -43.43
N SER A 43 4.01 25.34 -43.40
CA SER A 43 3.38 25.79 -42.15
C SER A 43 2.91 24.62 -41.28
N ILE A 44 2.27 23.62 -41.88
CA ILE A 44 1.82 22.39 -41.19
C ILE A 44 3.03 21.62 -40.65
N LEU A 45 4.07 21.43 -41.47
CA LEU A 45 5.29 20.74 -41.05
C LEU A 45 6.01 21.49 -39.92
N THR A 46 6.08 22.82 -40.01
CA THR A 46 6.66 23.68 -38.96
C THR A 46 5.89 23.52 -37.65
N PHE A 47 4.56 23.54 -37.69
CA PHE A 47 3.73 23.30 -36.51
C PHE A 47 3.97 21.90 -35.90
N LEU A 48 3.98 20.85 -36.73
CA LEU A 48 4.21 19.48 -36.29
C LEU A 48 5.62 19.27 -35.68
N LEU A 49 6.63 20.00 -36.17
CA LEU A 49 8.01 19.89 -35.68
C LEU A 49 8.34 20.86 -34.54
N LEU A 50 7.63 21.98 -34.41
CA LEU A 50 7.92 23.02 -33.41
C LEU A 50 7.85 22.47 -31.98
N TYR A 51 6.77 21.75 -31.65
CA TYR A 51 6.58 21.22 -30.31
C TYR A 51 7.58 20.09 -29.96
N PRO A 52 7.80 19.07 -30.82
CA PRO A 52 8.87 18.09 -30.60
C PRO A 52 10.26 18.71 -30.48
N SER A 53 10.59 19.70 -31.32
CA SER A 53 11.90 20.38 -31.29
C SER A 53 12.08 21.19 -30.00
N TYR A 54 11.05 21.92 -29.57
CA TYR A 54 11.03 22.61 -28.28
C TYR A 54 11.22 21.63 -27.12
N LYS A 55 10.51 20.50 -27.12
CA LYS A 55 10.66 19.48 -26.08
C LYS A 55 12.05 18.84 -26.09
N ALA A 56 12.60 18.55 -27.25
CA ALA A 56 13.97 18.02 -27.38
C ALA A 56 15.01 19.03 -26.84
N ALA A 57 14.88 20.31 -27.19
CA ALA A 57 15.74 21.37 -26.68
C ALA A 57 15.60 21.56 -25.17
N ALA A 58 14.36 21.54 -24.64
CA ALA A 58 14.10 21.63 -23.21
C ALA A 58 14.70 20.45 -22.44
N ILE A 59 14.60 19.21 -22.97
CA ILE A 59 15.22 18.03 -22.38
C ILE A 59 16.75 18.13 -22.42
N ALA A 60 17.32 18.59 -23.54
CA ALA A 60 18.77 18.76 -23.67
C ALA A 60 19.29 19.82 -22.68
N TRP A 61 18.56 20.92 -22.52
CA TRP A 61 18.85 21.95 -21.53
C TRP A 61 18.73 21.41 -20.09
N ASP A 62 17.68 20.67 -19.78
CA ASP A 62 17.46 20.05 -18.47
C ASP A 62 18.61 19.10 -18.10
N VAL A 63 19.01 18.22 -19.03
CA VAL A 63 20.17 17.33 -18.85
C VAL A 63 21.46 18.13 -18.62
N HIS A 64 21.67 19.23 -19.36
CA HIS A 64 22.83 20.08 -19.17
C HIS A 64 22.82 20.80 -17.82
N SER A 65 21.68 21.35 -17.40
CA SER A 65 21.51 22.02 -16.11
C SER A 65 21.77 21.04 -14.96
N GLN A 66 21.17 19.85 -15.02
CA GLN A 66 21.34 18.82 -13.99
C GLN A 66 22.79 18.40 -13.82
N LYS A 67 23.57 18.28 -14.91
CA LYS A 67 25.01 17.98 -14.83
C LYS A 67 25.79 19.09 -14.11
N ARG A 68 25.46 20.35 -14.39
CA ARG A 68 26.10 21.51 -13.73
C ARG A 68 25.74 21.57 -12.25
N GLU A 69 24.47 21.36 -11.91
CA GLU A 69 23.99 21.32 -10.52
C GLU A 69 24.60 20.16 -9.73
N ALA A 70 24.68 18.96 -10.32
CA ALA A 70 25.35 17.82 -9.73
C ALA A 70 26.82 18.14 -9.41
N ALA A 71 27.54 18.74 -10.36
CA ALA A 71 28.93 19.15 -10.17
C ALA A 71 29.06 20.23 -9.07
N ALA A 72 28.14 21.20 -9.02
CA ALA A 72 28.12 22.24 -8.00
C ALA A 72 27.87 21.69 -6.58
N MET A 73 27.11 20.60 -6.45
CA MET A 73 26.87 19.89 -5.19
C MET A 73 27.96 18.85 -4.85
N GLY A 74 29.00 18.71 -5.68
CA GLY A 74 30.02 17.66 -5.51
C GLY A 74 29.47 16.24 -5.66
N ALA A 75 28.31 16.10 -6.30
CA ALA A 75 27.57 14.86 -6.45
C ALA A 75 27.78 14.23 -7.84
N VAL A 76 27.35 12.98 -7.99
CA VAL A 76 27.34 12.25 -9.27
C VAL A 76 25.92 11.94 -9.69
N GLU A 77 25.68 11.82 -10.99
CA GLU A 77 24.38 11.39 -11.49
C GLU A 77 24.09 9.94 -11.03
N VAL A 78 22.82 9.66 -10.75
CA VAL A 78 22.36 8.29 -10.50
C VAL A 78 22.61 7.43 -11.76
N PRO A 79 23.13 6.19 -11.62
CA PRO A 79 23.33 5.26 -12.74
C PRO A 79 22.05 5.05 -13.56
N LEU A 80 22.17 5.07 -14.89
CA LEU A 80 21.04 4.97 -15.81
C LEU A 80 20.75 3.52 -16.19
N TRP A 81 19.50 3.09 -16.03
CA TRP A 81 18.95 1.93 -16.73
C TRP A 81 18.48 2.38 -18.12
N GLU A 82 19.24 2.00 -19.15
CA GLU A 82 19.01 2.46 -20.51
C GLU A 82 17.73 1.86 -21.11
N ALA A 83 16.90 2.74 -21.66
CA ALA A 83 15.73 2.38 -22.45
C ALA A 83 16.12 2.12 -23.91
N LYS A 84 15.47 1.14 -24.55
CA LYS A 84 15.66 0.85 -25.98
C LYS A 84 14.86 1.80 -26.86
N TRP A 85 13.70 2.26 -26.40
CA TRP A 85 12.82 3.12 -27.18
C TRP A 85 12.87 4.57 -26.69
N PRO A 86 12.61 5.55 -27.58
CA PRO A 86 12.53 6.95 -27.21
C PRO A 86 11.59 7.16 -26.01
N GLY A 87 12.07 7.90 -25.01
CA GLY A 87 11.29 8.26 -23.83
C GLY A 87 11.05 7.14 -22.84
N GLY A 88 11.66 5.96 -23.02
CA GLY A 88 11.44 4.82 -22.14
C GLY A 88 10.05 4.22 -22.27
N LEU A 89 9.47 4.28 -23.47
CA LEU A 89 8.20 3.62 -23.77
C LEU A 89 8.28 2.10 -23.61
N ASP A 90 9.42 1.50 -23.97
CA ASP A 90 9.68 0.08 -23.77
C ASP A 90 9.71 -0.30 -22.29
N LEU A 91 10.38 0.52 -21.46
CA LEU A 91 10.40 0.33 -20.01
C LEU A 91 9.02 0.52 -19.39
N LEU A 92 8.26 1.53 -19.82
CA LEU A 92 6.89 1.76 -19.37
C LEU A 92 5.98 0.56 -19.66
N LEU A 93 6.03 0.03 -20.89
CA LEU A 93 5.26 -1.16 -21.28
C LEU A 93 5.70 -2.41 -20.53
N LEU A 94 7.01 -2.58 -20.32
CA LEU A 94 7.57 -3.67 -19.53
C LEU A 94 7.07 -3.61 -18.08
N ILE A 95 7.14 -2.44 -17.43
CA ILE A 95 6.65 -2.20 -16.07
C ILE A 95 5.15 -2.50 -15.97
N ALA A 96 4.34 -1.97 -16.90
CA ALA A 96 2.91 -2.23 -16.91
C ALA A 96 2.60 -3.74 -17.01
N LYS A 97 3.24 -4.45 -17.96
CA LYS A 97 3.04 -5.89 -18.16
C LYS A 97 3.48 -6.72 -16.95
N LYS A 98 4.64 -6.41 -16.36
CA LYS A 98 5.22 -7.16 -15.24
C LYS A 98 4.50 -6.88 -13.92
N ILE A 99 3.94 -5.69 -13.70
CA ILE A 99 3.12 -5.47 -12.50
C ILE A 99 1.78 -6.21 -12.57
N GLU A 100 1.21 -6.38 -13.77
CA GLU A 100 -0.07 -7.09 -13.94
C GLU A 100 0.08 -8.62 -13.85
N ASN A 101 1.15 -9.16 -14.43
CA ASN A 101 1.33 -10.60 -14.65
C ASN A 101 2.59 -11.20 -14.01
N GLY A 102 3.42 -10.39 -13.37
CA GLY A 102 4.69 -10.84 -12.77
C GLY A 102 4.61 -11.04 -11.27
N TYR A 103 5.75 -11.42 -10.70
CA TYR A 103 5.97 -11.41 -9.26
C TYR A 103 6.21 -9.96 -8.78
N PRO A 104 5.77 -9.57 -7.57
CA PRO A 104 6.00 -8.22 -7.04
C PRO A 104 7.49 -7.85 -7.06
N GLY A 105 7.83 -6.77 -7.75
CA GLY A 105 9.22 -6.29 -7.88
C GLY A 105 10.05 -6.96 -8.98
N GLU A 106 9.54 -7.97 -9.67
CA GLU A 106 10.28 -8.72 -10.70
C GLU A 106 10.90 -7.80 -11.77
N VAL A 107 10.20 -6.74 -12.16
CA VAL A 107 10.68 -5.77 -13.15
C VAL A 107 11.99 -5.08 -12.75
N PHE A 108 12.27 -5.00 -11.44
CA PHE A 108 13.47 -4.34 -10.92
C PHE A 108 14.63 -5.31 -10.69
N ASN A 109 14.44 -6.64 -10.81
CA ASN A 109 15.50 -7.63 -10.56
C ASN A 109 16.71 -7.42 -11.48
N TRP A 110 16.48 -7.27 -12.79
CA TRP A 110 17.55 -7.06 -13.75
C TRP A 110 18.37 -5.79 -13.47
N PRO A 111 17.78 -4.59 -13.31
CA PRO A 111 18.57 -3.39 -13.01
C PRO A 111 19.22 -3.46 -11.62
N LEU A 112 18.61 -4.12 -10.63
CA LEU A 112 19.24 -4.32 -9.32
C LEU A 112 20.52 -5.15 -9.39
N GLN A 113 20.56 -6.16 -10.27
CA GLN A 113 21.72 -7.03 -10.47
C GLN A 113 22.81 -6.36 -11.34
N HIS A 114 22.42 -5.60 -12.37
CA HIS A 114 23.35 -5.11 -13.40
C HIS A 114 23.74 -3.63 -13.27
N VAL A 115 22.87 -2.82 -12.66
CA VAL A 115 23.08 -1.37 -12.49
C VAL A 115 23.42 -1.04 -11.04
N GLY A 116 22.67 -1.61 -10.09
CA GLY A 116 22.93 -1.51 -8.65
C GLY A 116 21.69 -1.18 -7.81
N GLN A 117 21.89 -0.92 -6.52
CA GLN A 117 20.82 -0.68 -5.54
C GLN A 117 20.13 0.69 -5.68
N ILE A 118 20.67 1.57 -6.53
CA ILE A 118 20.04 2.81 -6.96
C ILE A 118 20.24 2.96 -8.47
N PHE A 119 19.16 3.27 -9.18
CA PHE A 119 19.22 3.55 -10.61
C PHE A 119 18.13 4.53 -11.01
N ARG A 120 18.35 5.25 -12.10
CA ARG A 120 17.36 6.09 -12.74
C ARG A 120 16.93 5.46 -14.05
N PHE A 121 15.68 5.68 -14.44
CA PHE A 121 15.14 5.27 -15.72
C PHE A 121 14.17 6.33 -16.22
N ARG A 122 13.87 6.29 -17.51
CA ARG A 122 12.84 7.15 -18.10
C ARG A 122 11.57 6.35 -18.29
N ALA A 123 10.44 6.92 -17.90
CA ALA A 123 9.12 6.42 -18.21
C ALA A 123 8.33 7.58 -18.81
N PHE A 124 8.00 7.47 -20.10
CA PHE A 124 7.32 8.52 -20.86
C PHE A 124 8.01 9.90 -20.79
N TRP A 125 9.33 9.94 -21.05
CA TRP A 125 10.19 11.14 -20.96
C TRP A 125 10.34 11.75 -19.56
N VAL A 126 9.72 11.17 -18.54
CA VAL A 126 9.89 11.60 -17.15
C VAL A 126 10.99 10.75 -16.51
N ASN A 127 11.97 11.41 -15.89
CA ASN A 127 12.98 10.72 -15.09
C ASN A 127 12.33 10.17 -13.81
N GLN A 128 12.61 8.92 -13.51
CA GLN A 128 12.24 8.23 -12.28
C GLN A 128 13.51 7.66 -11.66
N ILE A 129 13.56 7.60 -10.33
CA ILE A 129 14.65 6.99 -9.58
C ILE A 129 14.08 5.86 -8.74
N PHE A 130 14.79 4.74 -8.70
CA PHE A 130 14.50 3.61 -7.82
C PHE A 130 15.65 3.41 -6.84
N THR A 131 15.34 3.07 -5.58
CA THR A 131 16.34 2.66 -4.59
C THR A 131 15.83 1.53 -3.67
N SER A 132 16.73 0.61 -3.34
CA SER A 132 16.52 -0.44 -2.31
C SER A 132 17.51 -0.30 -1.14
N ASP A 133 18.15 0.87 -1.02
CA ASP A 133 19.14 1.12 0.02
C ASP A 133 18.55 1.72 1.31
N PRO A 134 18.85 1.13 2.49
CA PRO A 134 18.32 1.59 3.78
C PRO A 134 18.76 3.01 4.14
N GLU A 135 19.99 3.42 3.80
CA GLU A 135 20.46 4.77 4.12
C GLU A 135 19.79 5.81 3.20
N HIS A 136 19.55 5.48 1.93
CA HIS A 136 18.71 6.32 1.07
C HIS A 136 17.29 6.48 1.63
N MET A 137 16.65 5.40 2.06
CA MET A 137 15.31 5.45 2.67
C MET A 137 15.31 6.27 3.96
N LYS A 138 16.32 6.11 4.82
CA LYS A 138 16.50 6.90 6.05
C LYS A 138 16.72 8.39 5.75
N THR A 139 17.49 8.71 4.72
CA THR A 139 17.65 10.10 4.28
C THR A 139 16.33 10.69 3.83
N ILE A 140 15.61 10.00 2.93
CA ILE A 140 14.34 10.46 2.36
C ILE A 140 13.25 10.62 3.43
N LEU A 141 13.16 9.66 4.36
CA LEU A 141 12.04 9.56 5.29
C LEU A 141 12.26 10.27 6.62
N ALA A 142 13.52 10.47 7.04
CA ALA A 142 13.84 11.01 8.35
C ALA A 142 14.82 12.19 8.30
N ILE A 143 16.00 12.03 7.69
CA ILE A 143 17.08 13.04 7.79
C ILE A 143 16.73 14.30 7.00
N ASP A 144 16.39 14.13 5.73
CA ASP A 144 16.07 15.21 4.79
C ASP A 144 14.56 15.28 4.51
N PHE A 145 13.74 14.91 5.50
CA PHE A 145 12.28 14.80 5.38
C PHE A 145 11.63 16.00 4.69
N ASN A 146 12.04 17.23 5.04
CA ASN A 146 11.46 18.47 4.47
C ASN A 146 11.83 18.72 3.01
N LYS A 147 12.75 17.95 2.41
CA LYS A 147 13.11 18.03 0.99
C LYS A 147 12.29 17.08 0.13
N PHE A 148 11.48 16.21 0.74
CA PHE A 148 10.74 15.17 0.06
C PHE A 148 9.25 15.16 0.44
N GLU A 149 8.39 15.14 -0.56
CA GLU A 149 6.93 15.03 -0.42
C GLU A 149 6.42 13.76 -1.10
N LYS A 150 5.13 13.43 -1.01
CA LYS A 150 4.56 12.42 -1.92
C LYS A 150 4.49 12.98 -3.33
N GLY A 151 4.18 14.28 -3.43
CA GLY A 151 4.20 15.05 -4.65
C GLY A 151 2.87 14.99 -5.40
N LYS A 152 2.64 16.02 -6.22
CA LYS A 152 1.37 16.27 -6.91
C LYS A 152 0.86 15.08 -7.73
N TRP A 153 1.75 14.36 -8.40
CA TRP A 153 1.37 13.20 -9.20
C TRP A 153 0.75 12.09 -8.35
N PHE A 154 1.34 11.79 -7.19
CA PHE A 154 0.80 10.80 -6.25
C PHE A 154 -0.55 11.27 -5.72
N THR A 155 -0.61 12.52 -5.25
CA THR A 155 -1.80 13.06 -4.59
C THR A 155 -3.01 13.14 -5.53
N GLU A 156 -2.82 13.60 -6.76
CA GLU A 156 -3.89 13.66 -7.77
C GLU A 156 -4.41 12.28 -8.15
N THR A 157 -3.52 11.31 -8.29
CA THR A 157 -3.87 9.94 -8.73
C THR A 157 -4.75 9.22 -7.72
N LEU A 158 -4.48 9.41 -6.42
CA LEU A 158 -5.20 8.78 -5.32
C LEU A 158 -6.34 9.65 -4.77
N SER A 159 -6.46 10.92 -5.21
CA SER A 159 -7.44 11.90 -4.69
C SER A 159 -8.88 11.42 -4.77
N ALA A 160 -9.24 10.65 -5.80
CA ALA A 160 -10.61 10.17 -5.97
C ALA A 160 -11.08 9.24 -4.83
N MET A 161 -10.13 8.58 -4.15
CA MET A 161 -10.42 7.67 -3.03
C MET A 161 -9.99 8.26 -1.70
N LEU A 162 -8.77 8.83 -1.62
CA LEU A 162 -8.17 9.26 -0.36
C LEU A 162 -8.34 10.75 -0.07
N GLY A 163 -8.85 11.53 -1.03
CA GLY A 163 -9.04 12.97 -0.90
C GLY A 163 -7.79 13.69 -0.39
N THR A 164 -7.95 14.53 0.63
CA THR A 164 -6.84 15.22 1.31
C THR A 164 -6.40 14.57 2.61
N GLY A 165 -6.87 13.36 2.92
CA GLY A 165 -6.57 12.65 4.18
C GLY A 165 -5.08 12.38 4.42
N VAL A 166 -4.73 11.91 5.61
CA VAL A 166 -3.31 11.80 6.04
C VAL A 166 -2.41 10.93 5.11
N LEU A 167 -2.98 9.95 4.40
CA LEU A 167 -2.25 9.11 3.45
C LEU A 167 -2.10 9.76 2.06
N ASN A 168 -2.77 10.89 1.79
CA ASN A 168 -2.73 11.56 0.50
C ASN A 168 -2.43 13.07 0.54
N SER A 169 -1.99 13.57 1.69
CA SER A 169 -1.57 14.98 1.88
C SER A 169 -0.07 15.15 2.09
N ASP A 170 0.39 16.37 1.79
CA ASP A 170 1.73 16.92 2.04
C ASP A 170 1.63 18.26 2.80
N GLY A 171 2.77 18.81 3.24
CA GLY A 171 2.86 20.11 3.89
C GLY A 171 1.95 20.29 5.13
N GLU A 172 1.34 21.46 5.25
CA GLU A 172 0.49 21.84 6.38
C GLU A 172 -0.78 20.98 6.48
N MET A 173 -1.38 20.56 5.36
CA MET A 173 -2.55 19.69 5.38
C MET A 173 -2.21 18.34 6.03
N TRP A 174 -1.05 17.76 5.66
CA TRP A 174 -0.59 16.53 6.32
C TRP A 174 -0.33 16.73 7.81
N LYS A 175 0.31 17.84 8.20
CA LYS A 175 0.55 18.15 9.63
C LYS A 175 -0.76 18.30 10.39
N PHE A 176 -1.76 18.93 9.79
CA PHE A 176 -3.09 19.09 10.36
C PHE A 176 -3.74 17.73 10.64
N HIS A 177 -3.87 16.87 9.61
CA HIS A 177 -4.39 15.52 9.78
C HIS A 177 -3.59 14.71 10.82
N ARG A 178 -2.25 14.79 10.77
CA ARG A 178 -1.39 14.05 11.69
C ARG A 178 -1.53 14.52 13.14
N THR A 179 -1.70 15.82 13.36
CA THR A 179 -1.87 16.41 14.71
C THR A 179 -3.21 16.00 15.30
N MET A 180 -4.26 15.94 14.48
CA MET A 180 -5.58 15.49 14.86
C MET A 180 -5.62 13.98 15.18
N THR A 181 -4.98 13.14 14.35
CA THR A 181 -5.12 11.68 14.47
C THR A 181 -4.12 11.05 15.46
N ARG A 182 -2.91 11.61 15.61
CA ARG A 182 -1.84 11.00 16.42
C ARG A 182 -2.24 10.72 17.88
N PRO A 183 -2.88 11.64 18.63
CA PRO A 183 -3.22 11.42 20.03
C PRO A 183 -4.08 10.17 20.27
N PHE A 184 -4.92 9.78 19.30
CA PHE A 184 -5.76 8.59 19.40
C PHE A 184 -4.98 7.27 19.43
N PHE A 185 -3.76 7.27 18.88
CA PHE A 185 -2.91 6.08 18.73
C PHE A 185 -1.70 6.06 19.68
N THR A 186 -1.58 7.03 20.61
CA THR A 186 -0.43 7.06 21.55
C THR A 186 -0.58 6.13 22.75
N ARG A 187 -1.81 5.69 23.07
CA ARG A 187 -2.11 4.78 24.18
C ARG A 187 -2.74 3.50 23.65
N ASP A 188 -2.22 2.37 24.09
CA ASP A 188 -2.89 1.07 23.94
C ASP A 188 -4.10 1.04 24.88
N ARG A 189 -5.26 0.63 24.37
CA ARG A 189 -6.52 0.59 25.14
C ARG A 189 -7.02 -0.84 25.26
N THR A 190 -7.56 -1.18 26.42
CA THR A 190 -8.12 -2.52 26.69
C THR A 190 -9.33 -2.82 25.80
N SER A 191 -10.12 -1.81 25.47
CA SER A 191 -11.28 -1.90 24.57
C SER A 191 -10.94 -2.45 23.18
N HIS A 192 -9.69 -2.29 22.71
CA HIS A 192 -9.23 -2.88 21.45
C HIS A 192 -9.37 -4.40 21.47
N PHE A 193 -9.02 -5.03 22.59
CA PHE A 193 -9.03 -6.48 22.70
C PHE A 193 -10.46 -7.02 22.82
N ASP A 194 -11.43 -6.23 23.30
CA ASP A 194 -12.85 -6.63 23.33
C ASP A 194 -13.43 -6.68 21.92
N ILE A 195 -13.02 -5.73 21.07
CA ILE A 195 -13.36 -5.71 19.65
C ILE A 195 -12.70 -6.90 18.95
N PHE A 196 -11.40 -7.14 19.19
CA PHE A 196 -10.69 -8.27 18.58
C PHE A 196 -11.30 -9.60 18.99
N GLU A 197 -11.69 -9.77 20.25
CA GLU A 197 -12.33 -10.99 20.75
C GLU A 197 -13.61 -11.30 19.98
N ARG A 198 -14.57 -10.36 19.97
CA ARG A 198 -15.87 -10.55 19.31
C ARG A 198 -15.73 -10.94 17.85
N HIS A 199 -14.92 -10.20 17.09
CA HIS A 199 -14.73 -10.46 15.66
C HIS A 199 -13.90 -11.73 15.40
N SER A 200 -12.96 -12.07 16.29
CA SER A 200 -12.19 -13.32 16.17
C SER A 200 -13.09 -14.54 16.38
N ASP A 201 -14.02 -14.47 17.34
CA ASP A 201 -14.96 -15.55 17.62
C ASP A 201 -15.94 -15.75 16.46
N GLU A 202 -16.44 -14.67 15.84
CA GLU A 202 -17.29 -14.75 14.65
C GLU A 202 -16.53 -15.33 13.45
N ALA A 203 -15.28 -14.89 13.21
CA ALA A 203 -14.44 -15.46 12.17
C ALA A 203 -14.18 -16.96 12.39
N ILE A 204 -13.82 -17.36 13.61
CA ILE A 204 -13.60 -18.76 13.98
C ILE A 204 -14.87 -19.59 13.82
N LEU A 205 -16.04 -19.04 14.15
CA LEU A 205 -17.33 -19.69 13.95
C LEU A 205 -17.59 -19.95 12.45
N GLN A 206 -17.38 -18.95 11.59
CA GLN A 206 -17.51 -19.12 10.13
C GLN A 206 -16.56 -20.18 9.59
N MET A 207 -15.30 -20.15 10.01
CA MET A 207 -14.31 -21.17 9.63
C MET A 207 -14.70 -22.56 10.12
N THR A 208 -15.13 -22.70 11.36
CA THR A 208 -15.57 -24.00 11.93
C THR A 208 -16.78 -24.54 11.17
N THR A 209 -17.73 -23.67 10.83
CA THR A 209 -18.91 -24.03 10.03
C THR A 209 -18.50 -24.57 8.68
N ARG A 210 -17.55 -23.92 8.00
CA ARG A 210 -17.02 -24.38 6.70
C ARG A 210 -16.24 -25.70 6.80
N LEU A 211 -15.47 -25.90 7.88
CA LEU A 211 -14.76 -27.16 8.12
C LEU A 211 -15.72 -28.32 8.33
N ASN A 212 -16.85 -28.10 8.99
CA ASN A 212 -17.90 -29.13 9.16
C ASN A 212 -18.54 -29.54 7.83
N GLU A 213 -18.43 -28.72 6.78
CA GLU A 213 -18.83 -29.05 5.40
C GLU A 213 -17.72 -29.75 4.58
N ASP A 214 -16.57 -30.09 5.20
CA ASP A 214 -15.36 -30.65 4.56
C ASP A 214 -14.85 -29.85 3.35
N CYS A 215 -15.05 -28.53 3.39
CA CYS A 215 -14.68 -27.63 2.32
C CYS A 215 -13.49 -26.77 2.72
N ALA A 216 -12.62 -26.48 1.75
CA ALA A 216 -11.52 -25.53 1.92
C ALA A 216 -12.06 -24.12 2.22
N ILE A 217 -11.25 -23.35 2.94
CA ILE A 217 -11.54 -21.98 3.35
C ILE A 217 -10.66 -21.04 2.56
N ASP A 218 -11.23 -19.99 1.95
CA ASP A 218 -10.44 -18.83 1.54
C ASP A 218 -10.08 -18.02 2.79
N PHE A 219 -8.92 -18.30 3.36
CA PHE A 219 -8.45 -17.67 4.59
C PHE A 219 -8.25 -16.17 4.42
N GLN A 220 -7.86 -15.73 3.21
CA GLN A 220 -7.71 -14.31 2.92
C GLN A 220 -9.05 -13.59 3.07
N ASP A 221 -10.12 -14.12 2.49
CA ASP A 221 -11.47 -13.53 2.58
C ASP A 221 -11.94 -13.41 4.05
N VAL A 222 -11.78 -14.48 4.85
CA VAL A 222 -12.15 -14.46 6.28
C VAL A 222 -11.42 -13.35 7.03
N ILE A 223 -10.10 -13.26 6.85
CA ILE A 223 -9.28 -12.28 7.55
C ILE A 223 -9.54 -10.85 7.06
N TRP A 224 -9.84 -10.67 5.77
CA TRP A 224 -10.22 -9.38 5.21
C TRP A 224 -11.55 -8.87 5.79
N ARG A 225 -12.48 -9.78 6.10
CA ARG A 225 -13.74 -9.46 6.80
C ARG A 225 -13.51 -9.17 8.27
N PHE A 226 -12.72 -10.01 8.96
CA PHE A 226 -12.32 -9.79 10.36
C PHE A 226 -11.71 -8.40 10.57
N THR A 227 -10.71 -8.04 9.77
CA THR A 227 -10.02 -6.74 9.87
C THR A 227 -10.90 -5.56 9.41
N LEU A 228 -11.88 -5.79 8.53
CA LEU A 228 -12.83 -4.74 8.15
C LEU A 228 -13.81 -4.46 9.29
N ASP A 229 -14.36 -5.51 9.89
CA ASP A 229 -15.34 -5.41 10.97
C ASP A 229 -14.68 -4.85 12.24
N SER A 230 -13.49 -5.34 12.62
CA SER A 230 -12.71 -4.80 13.74
C SER A 230 -12.31 -3.34 13.53
N ALA A 231 -11.80 -2.97 12.35
CA ALA A 231 -11.38 -1.61 12.07
C ALA A 231 -12.55 -0.64 12.02
N THR A 232 -13.67 -1.00 11.41
CA THR A 232 -14.84 -0.10 11.33
C THR A 232 -15.48 0.13 12.69
N GLU A 233 -15.57 -0.91 13.52
CA GLU A 233 -16.04 -0.75 14.90
C GLU A 233 -15.07 0.09 15.74
N PHE A 234 -13.76 -0.19 15.66
CA PHE A 234 -12.75 0.58 16.38
C PHE A 234 -12.72 2.06 15.97
N LEU A 235 -12.75 2.32 14.66
CA LEU A 235 -12.59 3.67 14.14
C LEU A 235 -13.88 4.49 14.25
N PHE A 236 -15.05 3.89 14.06
CA PHE A 236 -16.31 4.63 13.89
C PHE A 236 -17.41 4.24 14.88
N GLY A 237 -17.20 3.19 15.69
CA GLY A 237 -18.24 2.63 16.57
C GLY A 237 -19.37 1.96 15.80
N SER A 238 -19.13 1.56 14.55
CA SER A 238 -20.12 0.91 13.68
C SER A 238 -19.45 -0.21 12.91
N CYS A 239 -20.01 -1.42 12.97
CA CYS A 239 -19.49 -2.59 12.27
C CYS A 239 -20.16 -2.75 10.90
N VAL A 240 -19.38 -3.16 9.90
CA VAL A 240 -19.92 -3.53 8.56
C VAL A 240 -20.69 -4.85 8.62
N HIS A 241 -20.36 -5.73 9.58
CA HIS A 241 -20.89 -7.08 9.74
C HIS A 241 -20.63 -7.96 8.51
N SER A 242 -19.43 -7.83 7.92
CA SER A 242 -19.02 -8.62 6.76
C SER A 242 -18.74 -10.09 7.09
N LEU A 243 -18.41 -10.40 8.35
CA LEU A 243 -18.25 -11.78 8.85
C LEU A 243 -19.58 -12.51 9.05
N SER A 244 -20.70 -11.80 9.18
CA SER A 244 -22.01 -12.43 9.34
C SER A 244 -22.49 -13.11 8.05
N ASP A 245 -21.84 -12.79 6.93
CA ASP A 245 -22.12 -13.38 5.64
C ASP A 245 -21.36 -14.69 5.43
N GLY A 246 -21.98 -15.64 4.73
CA GLY A 246 -21.33 -16.90 4.40
C GLY A 246 -20.02 -16.70 3.63
N LEU A 247 -19.03 -17.57 3.92
CA LEU A 247 -17.74 -17.56 3.23
C LEU A 247 -17.87 -18.03 1.77
N PRO A 248 -16.99 -17.60 0.84
CA PRO A 248 -16.99 -18.06 -0.53
C PRO A 248 -16.67 -19.55 -0.61
N TYR A 249 -17.29 -20.27 -1.54
CA TYR A 249 -16.99 -21.68 -1.79
C TYR A 249 -15.92 -21.86 -2.87
N PRO A 250 -15.13 -22.96 -2.84
CA PRO A 250 -14.18 -23.29 -3.90
C PRO A 250 -14.83 -23.27 -5.28
N HIS A 251 -14.07 -22.88 -6.30
CA HIS A 251 -14.58 -22.62 -7.65
C HIS A 251 -15.31 -23.81 -8.31
N PHE A 252 -14.98 -25.05 -7.92
CA PHE A 252 -15.62 -26.27 -8.41
C PHE A 252 -16.86 -26.68 -7.60
N HIS A 253 -17.10 -26.07 -6.44
CA HIS A 253 -18.20 -26.43 -5.56
C HIS A 253 -19.54 -25.91 -6.11
N PRO A 254 -20.63 -26.70 -6.10
CA PRO A 254 -21.92 -26.30 -6.69
C PRO A 254 -22.46 -24.96 -6.16
N LYS A 255 -22.31 -24.71 -4.84
CA LYS A 255 -22.74 -23.46 -4.19
C LYS A 255 -21.89 -22.22 -4.57
N SER A 256 -20.76 -22.39 -5.26
CA SER A 256 -19.93 -21.26 -5.72
C SER A 256 -20.67 -20.39 -6.75
N LYS A 257 -21.54 -21.00 -7.57
CA LYS A 257 -22.34 -20.30 -8.60
C LYS A 257 -23.58 -19.59 -8.05
N SER A 258 -24.08 -20.01 -6.87
CA SER A 258 -25.24 -19.41 -6.23
C SER A 258 -24.88 -18.25 -5.29
N ALA A 259 -23.62 -18.14 -4.85
CA ALA A 259 -23.18 -17.05 -3.98
C ALA A 259 -23.14 -15.68 -4.71
N SER A 260 -23.14 -15.66 -6.04
CA SER A 260 -23.10 -14.43 -6.85
C SER A 260 -24.46 -13.78 -7.11
N SER A 261 -25.58 -14.32 -6.61
CA SER A 261 -26.92 -13.78 -6.89
C SER A 261 -27.53 -12.92 -5.78
N ASP A 262 -26.98 -12.90 -4.57
CA ASP A 262 -27.50 -12.06 -3.47
C ASP A 262 -26.84 -10.67 -3.49
N ASN A 263 -27.20 -9.89 -4.51
CA ASN A 263 -26.80 -8.48 -4.71
C ASN A 263 -27.35 -7.51 -3.63
N ASP A 264 -28.10 -8.00 -2.64
CA ASP A 264 -28.76 -7.16 -1.63
C ASP A 264 -27.97 -7.02 -0.32
N ASN A 265 -26.80 -7.67 -0.21
CA ASN A 265 -26.02 -7.58 1.03
C ASN A 265 -25.15 -6.32 1.09
N ARG A 266 -25.50 -5.41 2.02
CA ARG A 266 -24.86 -4.10 2.18
C ARG A 266 -23.38 -4.22 2.55
N SER A 267 -22.99 -5.21 3.34
CA SER A 267 -21.61 -5.48 3.77
C SER A 267 -20.70 -5.91 2.61
N LEU A 268 -21.10 -6.92 1.84
CA LEU A 268 -20.35 -7.43 0.68
C LEU A 268 -20.23 -6.38 -0.42
N SER A 269 -21.30 -5.61 -0.66
CA SER A 269 -21.27 -4.53 -1.64
C SER A 269 -20.30 -3.41 -1.24
N PHE A 270 -20.20 -3.10 0.05
CA PHE A 270 -19.22 -2.14 0.58
C PHE A 270 -17.78 -2.66 0.43
N ALA A 271 -17.48 -3.87 0.87
CA ALA A 271 -16.15 -4.47 0.77
C ALA A 271 -15.68 -4.58 -0.69
N SER A 272 -16.57 -5.01 -1.59
CA SER A 272 -16.30 -5.11 -3.03
C SER A 272 -16.05 -3.74 -3.66
N ALA A 273 -16.83 -2.73 -3.27
CA ALA A 273 -16.63 -1.35 -3.74
C ALA A 273 -15.29 -0.77 -3.26
N LEU A 274 -14.88 -1.08 -2.03
CA LEU A 274 -13.59 -0.66 -1.50
C LEU A 274 -12.43 -1.26 -2.32
N GLU A 275 -12.47 -2.57 -2.59
CA GLU A 275 -11.47 -3.25 -3.41
C GLU A 275 -11.43 -2.70 -4.86
N GLU A 276 -12.59 -2.50 -5.48
CA GLU A 276 -12.68 -1.92 -6.83
C GLU A 276 -12.07 -0.52 -6.88
N ALA A 277 -12.37 0.33 -5.89
CA ALA A 277 -11.80 1.68 -5.78
C ALA A 277 -10.27 1.63 -5.66
N MET A 278 -9.73 0.76 -4.80
CA MET A 278 -8.28 0.57 -4.63
C MET A 278 -7.61 0.08 -5.91
N TYR A 279 -8.25 -0.87 -6.61
CA TYR A 279 -7.76 -1.37 -7.89
C TYR A 279 -7.71 -0.25 -8.94
N VAL A 280 -8.74 0.59 -9.03
CA VAL A 280 -8.79 1.72 -9.96
C VAL A 280 -7.67 2.71 -9.68
N VAL A 281 -7.52 3.21 -8.44
CA VAL A 281 -6.49 4.22 -8.12
C VAL A 281 -5.07 3.65 -8.25
N SER A 282 -4.87 2.39 -7.87
CA SER A 282 -3.58 1.70 -8.08
C SER A 282 -3.26 1.54 -9.56
N ARG A 283 -4.25 1.21 -10.40
CA ARG A 283 -4.06 1.15 -11.86
C ARG A 283 -3.70 2.51 -12.44
N ARG A 284 -4.34 3.60 -12.00
CA ARG A 284 -3.98 4.97 -12.41
C ARG A 284 -2.51 5.30 -12.08
N ALA A 285 -2.05 4.94 -10.88
CA ALA A 285 -0.65 5.11 -10.48
C ALA A 285 0.32 4.30 -11.35
N ARG A 286 -0.07 3.10 -11.80
CA ARG A 286 0.77 2.27 -12.68
C ARG A 286 0.84 2.77 -14.12
N ILE A 287 -0.26 3.31 -14.64
CA ILE A 287 -0.30 3.90 -15.98
C ILE A 287 0.57 5.15 -16.06
N GLY A 288 0.75 5.86 -14.95
CA GLY A 288 1.56 7.08 -14.93
C GLY A 288 0.78 8.30 -15.43
N PRO A 289 1.47 9.39 -15.83
CA PRO A 289 0.86 10.68 -16.14
C PRO A 289 -0.24 10.68 -17.21
N ILE A 290 -0.29 9.64 -18.06
CA ILE A 290 -1.27 9.50 -19.15
C ILE A 290 -2.57 8.83 -18.71
N TRP A 291 -2.70 8.40 -17.44
CA TRP A 291 -3.90 7.70 -16.95
C TRP A 291 -5.22 8.44 -17.21
N PRO A 292 -5.31 9.78 -17.17
CA PRO A 292 -6.58 10.46 -17.42
C PRO A 292 -7.09 10.23 -18.84
N LEU A 293 -6.19 10.02 -19.81
CA LEU A 293 -6.57 9.72 -21.20
C LEU A 293 -7.28 8.37 -21.35
N LEU A 294 -7.09 7.44 -20.42
CA LEU A 294 -7.82 6.17 -20.40
C LEU A 294 -9.20 6.28 -19.72
N GLU A 295 -9.56 7.47 -19.25
CA GLU A 295 -10.80 7.81 -18.54
C GLU A 295 -11.40 9.14 -19.07
N ILE A 296 -11.37 9.34 -20.41
CA ILE A 296 -11.90 10.55 -21.07
C ILE A 296 -13.42 10.67 -20.92
N PHE A 297 -14.16 9.57 -21.00
CA PHE A 297 -15.62 9.61 -21.00
C PHE A 297 -16.25 9.29 -19.64
N ASN A 298 -15.55 8.55 -18.78
CA ASN A 298 -16.07 8.13 -17.49
C ASN A 298 -14.96 7.97 -16.46
N ASP A 299 -15.24 8.44 -15.24
CA ASP A 299 -14.42 8.24 -14.05
C ASP A 299 -14.72 6.85 -13.46
N LYS A 300 -13.75 5.94 -13.58
CA LYS A 300 -13.94 4.53 -13.20
C LYS A 300 -14.10 4.34 -11.68
N SER A 301 -13.63 5.27 -10.85
CA SER A 301 -13.79 5.18 -9.38
C SER A 301 -15.17 5.62 -8.89
N ARG A 302 -15.94 6.36 -9.70
CA ARG A 302 -17.17 7.02 -9.26
C ARG A 302 -18.24 6.06 -8.75
N ARG A 303 -18.39 4.88 -9.38
CA ARG A 303 -19.41 3.90 -8.97
C ARG A 303 -19.13 3.38 -7.57
N SER A 304 -17.91 2.92 -7.34
CA SER A 304 -17.48 2.30 -6.08
C SER A 304 -17.44 3.34 -4.96
N MET A 305 -16.96 4.56 -5.25
CA MET A 305 -16.99 5.67 -4.27
C MET A 305 -18.41 6.03 -3.83
N LYS A 306 -19.42 5.99 -4.71
CA LYS A 306 -20.82 6.22 -4.30
C LYS A 306 -21.32 5.19 -3.30
N VAL A 307 -20.90 3.93 -3.41
CA VAL A 307 -21.28 2.87 -2.46
C VAL A 307 -20.60 3.12 -1.11
N ILE A 308 -19.31 3.47 -1.13
CA ILE A 308 -18.54 3.81 0.07
C ILE A 308 -19.15 5.03 0.78
N GLU A 309 -19.45 6.09 0.03
CA GLU A 309 -20.09 7.31 0.57
C GLU A 309 -21.47 7.01 1.18
N ARG A 310 -22.28 6.17 0.53
CA ARG A 310 -23.59 5.77 1.06
C ARG A 310 -23.49 5.06 2.42
N PHE A 311 -22.38 4.37 2.68
CA PHE A 311 -22.11 3.73 3.95
C PHE A 311 -21.57 4.71 5.01
N LEU A 312 -20.61 5.57 4.65
CA LEU A 312 -19.92 6.44 5.60
C LEU A 312 -20.67 7.73 5.95
N ASP A 313 -21.38 8.33 4.98
CA ASP A 313 -22.08 9.60 5.18
C ASP A 313 -23.03 9.59 6.40
N PRO A 314 -23.88 8.56 6.61
CA PRO A 314 -24.76 8.51 7.78
C PRO A 314 -23.98 8.41 9.09
N ILE A 315 -22.89 7.62 9.13
CA ILE A 315 -22.06 7.41 10.31
C ILE A 315 -21.42 8.74 10.75
N ILE A 316 -20.86 9.49 9.79
CA ILE A 316 -20.23 10.79 10.06
C ILE A 316 -21.27 11.83 10.50
N ARG A 317 -22.44 11.87 9.85
CA ARG A 317 -23.55 12.76 10.26
C ARG A 317 -24.01 12.47 11.68
N HIS A 318 -24.20 11.20 12.04
CA HIS A 318 -24.59 10.82 13.39
C HIS A 318 -23.55 11.22 14.44
N ALA A 319 -22.25 11.06 14.15
CA ALA A 319 -21.19 11.50 15.05
C ALA A 319 -21.18 13.02 15.27
N LEU A 320 -21.40 13.80 14.20
CA LEU A 320 -21.55 15.26 14.30
C LEU A 320 -22.80 15.67 15.08
N GLU A 321 -23.91 14.97 14.91
CA GLU A 321 -25.15 15.20 15.68
C GLU A 321 -24.95 14.90 17.17
N ARG A 322 -24.31 13.77 17.52
CA ARG A 322 -23.97 13.43 18.92
C ARG A 322 -23.13 14.52 19.57
N LYS A 323 -22.10 15.03 18.87
CA LYS A 323 -21.28 16.15 19.34
C LYS A 323 -22.14 17.40 19.62
N ARG A 324 -23.04 17.77 18.71
CA ARG A 324 -23.90 18.95 18.85
C ARG A 324 -24.83 18.83 20.06
N LEU A 325 -25.40 17.64 20.29
CA LEU A 325 -26.25 17.37 21.45
C LEU A 325 -25.47 17.49 22.76
N MET A 326 -24.26 16.93 22.84
CA MET A 326 -23.39 17.02 24.02
C MET A 326 -22.97 18.46 24.36
N VAL A 327 -22.81 19.32 23.34
CA VAL A 327 -22.48 20.75 23.54
C VAL A 327 -23.72 21.56 23.97
N GLY A 328 -24.92 21.13 23.58
CA GLY A 328 -26.19 21.81 23.88
C GLY A 328 -26.66 21.67 25.34
N ASP A 329 -26.30 20.58 26.02
CA ASP A 329 -26.76 20.25 27.39
C ASP A 329 -25.97 20.93 28.53
N GLY A 330 -25.11 21.91 28.23
CA GLY A 330 -24.48 22.75 29.26
C GLY A 330 -23.52 22.02 30.23
N GLU A 331 -23.28 20.72 30.07
CA GLU A 331 -22.23 19.98 30.77
C GLU A 331 -20.84 20.26 30.16
N GLY A 332 -20.47 21.53 30.17
CA GLY A 332 -19.11 22.00 29.96
C GLY A 332 -18.22 21.63 31.14
N ARG A 333 -17.93 20.34 31.31
CA ARG A 333 -16.69 19.89 31.95
C ARG A 333 -15.84 19.24 30.88
N GLU A 334 -15.01 20.06 30.23
CA GLU A 334 -13.74 19.59 29.68
C GLU A 334 -12.96 18.89 30.81
N LYS A 335 -13.19 17.60 31.00
CA LYS A 335 -12.20 16.73 31.62
C LYS A 335 -11.03 16.64 30.65
N SER A 336 -10.15 17.62 30.76
CA SER A 336 -8.71 17.53 30.53
C SER A 336 -8.24 16.27 29.79
N GLY A 337 -8.06 16.39 28.46
CA GLY A 337 -6.99 15.72 27.70
C GLY A 337 -6.96 14.20 27.60
N GLU A 338 -7.82 13.45 28.29
CA GLU A 338 -7.80 11.99 28.25
C GLU A 338 -8.89 11.44 27.33
N ILE A 339 -8.47 10.75 26.27
CA ILE A 339 -9.33 9.99 25.35
C ILE A 339 -9.91 8.83 26.15
N GLY A 340 -11.25 8.72 26.18
CA GLY A 340 -11.92 7.63 26.89
C GLY A 340 -11.62 6.26 26.27
N ASP A 341 -11.67 5.19 27.07
CA ASP A 341 -11.43 3.83 26.56
C ASP A 341 -12.46 3.43 25.47
N ASP A 342 -13.69 3.92 25.58
CA ASP A 342 -14.78 3.69 24.61
C ASP A 342 -14.87 4.76 23.50
N GLU A 343 -13.98 5.77 23.50
CA GLU A 343 -13.98 6.82 22.48
C GLU A 343 -13.50 6.26 21.13
N THR A 344 -14.32 6.40 20.10
CA THR A 344 -13.98 5.99 18.72
C THR A 344 -13.08 7.04 18.06
N LEU A 345 -12.40 6.68 16.97
CA LEU A 345 -11.57 7.66 16.26
C LEU A 345 -12.46 8.79 15.73
N LEU A 346 -13.62 8.47 15.17
CA LEU A 346 -14.54 9.46 14.64
C LEU A 346 -15.01 10.44 15.73
N ASP A 347 -15.33 9.96 16.93
CA ASP A 347 -15.69 10.83 18.06
C ASP A 347 -14.52 11.77 18.45
N HIS A 348 -13.28 11.30 18.31
CA HIS A 348 -12.09 12.12 18.49
C HIS A 348 -11.91 13.17 17.37
N LEU A 349 -12.10 12.78 16.11
CA LEU A 349 -11.91 13.65 14.94
C LEU A 349 -12.93 14.81 14.93
N VAL A 350 -14.20 14.55 15.28
CA VAL A 350 -15.24 15.59 15.29
C VAL A 350 -15.00 16.68 16.34
N LYS A 351 -14.17 16.41 17.36
CA LYS A 351 -13.69 17.45 18.31
C LYS A 351 -12.75 18.45 17.64
N SER A 352 -12.03 18.03 16.59
CA SER A 352 -11.03 18.85 15.90
C SER A 352 -11.56 19.58 14.66
N THR A 353 -12.56 19.02 13.96
CA THR A 353 -13.15 19.63 12.77
C THR A 353 -14.61 19.20 12.56
N GLU A 354 -15.41 20.07 11.95
CA GLU A 354 -16.78 19.77 11.52
C GLU A 354 -16.93 19.68 9.99
N ASP A 355 -15.83 19.85 9.25
CA ASP A 355 -15.84 19.73 7.79
C ASP A 355 -16.05 18.27 7.39
N MET A 356 -17.24 17.99 6.84
CA MET A 356 -17.64 16.67 6.36
C MET A 356 -16.64 16.07 5.37
N SER A 357 -16.02 16.90 4.52
CA SER A 357 -15.07 16.44 3.51
C SER A 357 -13.78 15.96 4.16
N ILE A 358 -13.25 16.74 5.10
CA ILE A 358 -12.02 16.40 5.86
C ILE A 358 -12.26 15.14 6.70
N LEU A 359 -13.41 15.05 7.39
CA LEU A 359 -13.77 13.88 8.19
C LEU A 359 -13.88 12.64 7.32
N LYS A 360 -14.60 12.72 6.20
CA LYS A 360 -14.76 11.60 5.26
C LYS A 360 -13.42 11.13 4.71
N ASP A 361 -12.58 12.06 4.28
CA ASP A 361 -11.26 11.73 3.75
C ASP A 361 -10.42 11.02 4.82
N GLU A 362 -10.35 11.54 6.05
CA GLU A 362 -9.56 10.91 7.13
C GLU A 362 -10.11 9.53 7.54
N VAL A 363 -11.43 9.39 7.65
CA VAL A 363 -12.13 8.12 7.95
C VAL A 363 -11.77 7.06 6.91
N ILE A 364 -11.84 7.37 5.60
CA ILE A 364 -11.48 6.44 4.54
C ILE A 364 -9.99 6.06 4.62
N ASN A 365 -9.13 7.05 4.87
CA ASN A 365 -7.68 6.84 4.98
C ASN A 365 -7.35 5.87 6.14
N MET A 366 -8.01 6.03 7.29
CA MET A 366 -7.79 5.17 8.47
C MET A 366 -8.36 3.76 8.29
N MET A 367 -9.53 3.64 7.67
CA MET A 367 -10.15 2.34 7.38
C MET A 367 -9.27 1.47 6.49
N ILE A 368 -8.74 2.03 5.39
CA ILE A 368 -7.85 1.29 4.49
C ILE A 368 -6.55 0.91 5.20
N ALA A 369 -6.01 1.82 6.03
CA ALA A 369 -4.80 1.55 6.79
C ALA A 369 -4.99 0.39 7.78
N GLY A 370 -6.12 0.35 8.50
CA GLY A 370 -6.41 -0.68 9.51
C GLY A 370 -6.81 -2.04 8.92
N ARG A 371 -7.57 -2.05 7.81
CA ARG A 371 -8.07 -3.28 7.20
C ARG A 371 -6.98 -4.05 6.45
N ASP A 372 -6.56 -3.50 5.32
CA ASP A 372 -5.82 -4.27 4.32
C ASP A 372 -4.41 -4.66 4.80
N THR A 373 -3.78 -3.84 5.63
CA THR A 373 -2.39 -4.08 6.06
C THR A 373 -2.28 -5.23 7.06
N THR A 374 -3.12 -5.26 8.09
CA THR A 374 -3.18 -6.39 9.03
C THR A 374 -3.65 -7.64 8.31
N ALA A 375 -4.64 -7.52 7.41
CA ALA A 375 -5.18 -8.67 6.69
C ALA A 375 -4.13 -9.36 5.82
N THR A 376 -3.31 -8.56 5.13
CA THR A 376 -2.15 -9.03 4.37
C THR A 376 -1.17 -9.79 5.25
N THR A 377 -0.83 -9.21 6.41
CA THR A 377 0.13 -9.80 7.34
C THR A 377 -0.36 -11.16 7.85
N LEU A 378 -1.61 -11.23 8.30
CA LEU A 378 -2.21 -12.49 8.76
C LEU A 378 -2.32 -13.53 7.65
N THR A 379 -2.68 -13.12 6.43
CA THR A 379 -2.76 -14.01 5.26
C THR A 379 -1.41 -14.67 4.99
N TYR A 380 -0.33 -13.88 4.89
CA TYR A 380 0.99 -14.44 4.62
C TYR A 380 1.60 -15.16 5.83
N ALA A 381 1.23 -14.81 7.06
CA ALA A 381 1.61 -15.58 8.25
C ALA A 381 1.06 -17.00 8.16
N PHE A 382 -0.24 -17.16 7.87
CA PHE A 382 -0.85 -18.48 7.70
C PHE A 382 -0.33 -19.25 6.49
N TYR A 383 -0.02 -18.56 5.39
CA TYR A 383 0.70 -19.15 4.27
C TYR A 383 2.03 -19.76 4.72
N PHE A 384 2.85 -19.03 5.48
CA PHE A 384 4.10 -19.57 5.99
C PHE A 384 3.91 -20.68 7.02
N LEU A 385 2.92 -20.57 7.91
CA LEU A 385 2.64 -21.65 8.87
C LEU A 385 2.21 -22.95 8.16
N ALA A 386 1.50 -22.86 7.02
CA ALA A 386 1.17 -24.01 6.19
C ALA A 386 2.41 -24.64 5.53
N LEU A 387 3.39 -23.82 5.16
CA LEU A 387 4.65 -24.29 4.54
C LEU A 387 5.68 -24.78 5.56
N HIS A 388 5.59 -24.34 6.82
CA HIS A 388 6.56 -24.62 7.88
C HIS A 388 5.88 -25.22 9.12
N PRO A 389 5.47 -26.51 9.09
CA PRO A 389 4.76 -27.14 10.21
C PRO A 389 5.51 -27.09 11.55
N HIS A 390 6.85 -27.12 11.53
CA HIS A 390 7.67 -26.99 12.75
C HIS A 390 7.56 -25.59 13.39
N VAL A 391 7.39 -24.53 12.58
CA VAL A 391 7.14 -23.18 13.09
C VAL A 391 5.75 -23.10 13.71
N LEU A 392 4.75 -23.71 13.04
CA LEU A 392 3.38 -23.82 13.56
C LEU A 392 3.36 -24.52 14.93
N GLU A 393 4.01 -25.68 15.05
CA GLU A 393 4.06 -26.44 16.29
C GLU A 393 4.70 -25.62 17.43
N ARG A 394 5.86 -25.00 17.16
CA ARG A 394 6.57 -24.19 18.16
C ARG A 394 5.79 -22.95 18.58
N LEU A 395 5.19 -22.23 17.61
CA LEU A 395 4.37 -21.05 17.89
C LEU A 395 3.14 -21.41 18.71
N ARG A 396 2.44 -22.49 18.33
CA ARG A 396 1.31 -23.00 19.10
C ARG A 396 1.74 -23.42 20.51
N GLY A 397 2.91 -24.05 20.66
CA GLY A 397 3.48 -24.39 21.96
C GLY A 397 3.68 -23.17 22.88
N GLU A 398 4.27 -22.08 22.37
CA GLU A 398 4.42 -20.81 23.12
C GLU A 398 3.04 -20.25 23.52
N ILE A 399 2.09 -20.23 22.59
CA ILE A 399 0.73 -19.70 22.83
C ILE A 399 0.03 -20.50 23.94
N LEU A 400 0.01 -21.83 23.84
CA LEU A 400 -0.65 -22.69 24.83
C LEU A 400 0.03 -22.63 26.20
N ALA A 401 1.35 -22.47 26.26
CA ALA A 401 2.07 -22.31 27.51
C ALA A 401 1.69 -21.01 28.25
N ASN A 402 1.42 -19.93 27.51
CA ASN A 402 1.14 -18.62 28.08
C ASN A 402 -0.36 -18.41 28.38
N VAL A 403 -1.25 -18.80 27.46
CA VAL A 403 -2.70 -18.53 27.55
C VAL A 403 -3.56 -19.80 27.51
N GLY A 404 -3.00 -21.00 27.38
CA GLY A 404 -3.78 -22.24 27.30
C GLY A 404 -4.69 -22.29 26.07
N HIS A 405 -5.67 -23.20 26.09
CA HIS A 405 -6.49 -23.54 24.92
C HIS A 405 -7.67 -22.59 24.66
N SER A 406 -8.09 -21.79 25.65
CA SER A 406 -9.33 -21.01 25.55
C SER A 406 -9.23 -19.61 26.13
N ARG A 407 -8.29 -19.34 27.06
CA ARG A 407 -8.16 -18.02 27.69
C ARG A 407 -7.84 -16.98 26.64
N ARG A 408 -8.57 -15.87 26.69
CA ARG A 408 -8.28 -14.67 25.91
C ARG A 408 -6.90 -14.12 26.27
N PRO A 409 -6.03 -13.78 25.29
CA PRO A 409 -4.77 -13.12 25.57
C PRO A 409 -5.01 -11.68 26.06
N THR A 410 -4.21 -11.24 27.02
CA THR A 410 -4.11 -9.84 27.44
C THR A 410 -2.96 -9.14 26.71
N PHE A 411 -2.86 -7.82 26.87
CA PHE A 411 -1.73 -7.05 26.33
C PHE A 411 -0.38 -7.55 26.86
N ASP A 412 -0.28 -7.82 28.17
CA ASP A 412 0.95 -8.33 28.78
C ASP A 412 1.28 -9.74 28.27
N ASP A 413 0.29 -10.61 28.07
CA ASP A 413 0.52 -11.94 27.49
C ASP A 413 1.17 -11.85 26.11
N ILE A 414 0.64 -11.00 25.23
CA ILE A 414 1.16 -10.79 23.87
C ILE A 414 2.58 -10.20 23.90
N ARG A 415 2.87 -9.30 24.84
CA ARG A 415 4.20 -8.72 25.00
C ARG A 415 5.27 -9.77 25.33
N GLU A 416 4.92 -10.77 26.14
CA GLU A 416 5.86 -11.81 26.56
C GLU A 416 6.06 -12.93 25.52
N MET A 417 5.16 -13.09 24.54
CA MET A 417 5.27 -14.07 23.45
C MET A 417 6.28 -13.62 22.37
N LYS A 418 7.57 -13.84 22.64
CA LYS A 418 8.68 -13.40 21.78
C LYS A 418 8.69 -14.11 20.43
N TYR A 419 8.34 -15.40 20.39
CA TYR A 419 8.33 -16.15 19.14
C TYR A 419 7.15 -15.76 18.26
N LEU A 420 5.98 -15.46 18.84
CA LEU A 420 4.86 -14.82 18.13
C LEU A 420 5.29 -13.51 17.45
N ARG A 421 5.96 -12.62 18.19
CA ARG A 421 6.51 -11.38 17.62
C ARG A 421 7.49 -11.66 16.48
N ALA A 422 8.35 -12.67 16.65
CA ALA A 422 9.32 -13.07 15.64
C ALA A 422 8.66 -13.60 14.35
N VAL A 423 7.60 -14.41 14.47
CA VAL A 423 6.81 -14.91 13.34
C VAL A 423 6.15 -13.77 12.57
N ILE A 424 5.53 -12.82 13.28
CA ILE A 424 4.92 -11.63 12.65
C ILE A 424 6.00 -10.80 11.94
N ASN A 425 7.14 -10.56 12.58
CA ASN A 425 8.21 -9.76 12.00
C ASN A 425 8.85 -10.41 10.77
N GLU A 426 9.06 -11.73 10.78
CA GLU A 426 9.58 -12.47 9.62
C GLU A 426 8.56 -12.48 8.48
N THR A 427 7.26 -12.55 8.80
CA THR A 427 6.20 -12.37 7.81
C THR A 427 6.24 -10.97 7.21
N LEU A 428 6.31 -9.92 8.03
CA LEU A 428 6.40 -8.53 7.57
C LEU A 428 7.66 -8.24 6.76
N ARG A 429 8.78 -8.91 7.07
CA ARG A 429 10.03 -8.83 6.30
C ARG A 429 9.86 -9.43 4.91
N LEU A 430 9.21 -10.59 4.84
CA LEU A 430 9.06 -11.36 3.62
C LEU A 430 7.77 -11.11 2.85
N PHE A 431 6.82 -10.37 3.36
CA PHE A 431 5.62 -9.93 2.65
C PHE A 431 5.14 -8.63 3.29
N PRO A 432 5.93 -7.55 3.21
CA PRO A 432 5.52 -6.26 3.77
C PRO A 432 4.23 -5.80 3.07
N PRO A 433 3.18 -5.42 3.81
CA PRO A 433 1.90 -5.08 3.20
C PRO A 433 2.02 -4.02 2.11
N VAL A 434 2.89 -3.02 2.28
CA VAL A 434 3.17 -1.99 1.27
C VAL A 434 4.60 -2.17 0.74
N PRO A 435 4.80 -2.87 -0.40
CA PRO A 435 6.13 -3.29 -0.85
C PRO A 435 6.96 -2.16 -1.52
N PHE A 436 6.28 -1.17 -2.11
CA PHE A 436 6.87 -0.03 -2.80
C PHE A 436 6.24 1.27 -2.33
N ASN A 437 7.06 2.30 -2.17
CA ASN A 437 6.61 3.63 -1.79
C ASN A 437 7.28 4.69 -2.66
N LEU A 438 6.66 5.86 -2.77
CA LEU A 438 7.15 6.97 -3.57
C LEU A 438 7.35 8.23 -2.73
N ARG A 439 8.44 8.95 -2.98
CA ARG A 439 8.60 10.36 -2.64
C ARG A 439 9.04 11.17 -3.85
N THR A 440 8.80 12.47 -3.82
CA THR A 440 9.19 13.44 -4.84
C THR A 440 10.08 14.48 -4.18
N SER A 441 11.25 14.75 -4.75
CA SER A 441 12.09 15.87 -4.30
C SER A 441 11.40 17.21 -4.58
N ILE A 442 11.40 18.11 -3.61
CA ILE A 442 10.87 19.48 -3.79
C ILE A 442 11.88 20.32 -4.56
N ASN A 443 13.13 20.29 -4.09
CA ASN A 443 14.28 20.99 -4.66
C ASN A 443 15.37 19.98 -5.03
N ALA A 444 16.34 20.40 -5.85
CA ALA A 444 17.52 19.61 -6.13
C ALA A 444 18.26 19.28 -4.81
N THR A 445 18.61 18.02 -4.62
CA THR A 445 19.21 17.50 -3.38
C THR A 445 20.14 16.33 -3.68
N THR A 446 20.66 15.68 -2.65
CA THR A 446 21.53 14.51 -2.77
C THR A 446 21.07 13.35 -1.90
N LEU A 447 21.35 12.12 -2.33
CA LEU A 447 21.33 10.92 -1.48
C LEU A 447 22.76 10.50 -1.14
N PRO A 448 23.01 9.92 0.04
CA PRO A 448 24.35 9.52 0.46
C PRO A 448 24.95 8.49 -0.51
N ALA A 449 26.27 8.39 -0.54
CA ALA A 449 26.95 7.41 -1.37
C ALA A 449 26.80 5.98 -0.80
N LEU A 450 26.74 4.97 -1.66
CA LEU A 450 26.67 3.55 -1.23
C LEU A 450 27.98 3.02 -0.62
N LYS A 451 29.11 3.68 -0.89
CA LYS A 451 30.43 3.26 -0.41
C LYS A 451 31.13 4.42 0.31
N PRO A 452 31.85 4.14 1.40
CA PRO A 452 32.69 5.14 2.05
C PRO A 452 33.66 5.80 1.05
N GLY A 453 33.75 7.14 1.08
CA GLY A 453 34.63 7.92 0.20
C GLY A 453 34.12 8.14 -1.23
N ALA A 454 32.99 7.54 -1.63
CA ALA A 454 32.36 7.86 -2.90
C ALA A 454 31.53 9.15 -2.82
N LYS A 455 31.26 9.76 -3.98
CA LYS A 455 30.42 10.97 -4.08
C LYS A 455 28.94 10.64 -3.87
N PRO A 456 28.16 11.54 -3.27
CA PRO A 456 26.72 11.37 -3.12
C PRO A 456 26.02 11.39 -4.48
N PHE A 457 24.80 10.85 -4.55
CA PHE A 457 23.99 10.86 -5.77
C PHE A 457 23.16 12.13 -5.86
N TYR A 458 23.22 12.83 -6.98
CA TYR A 458 22.38 13.98 -7.27
C TYR A 458 20.95 13.55 -7.61
N ILE A 459 19.99 14.21 -6.96
CA ILE A 459 18.56 14.06 -7.20
C ILE A 459 18.04 15.41 -7.70
N PRO A 460 17.58 15.50 -8.96
CA PRO A 460 17.02 16.74 -9.49
C PRO A 460 15.76 17.15 -8.71
N ALA A 461 15.38 18.43 -8.81
CA ALA A 461 14.09 18.88 -8.30
C ALA A 461 12.92 18.16 -8.98
N LEU A 462 11.78 18.06 -8.30
CA LEU A 462 10.53 17.48 -8.82
C LEU A 462 10.69 16.06 -9.38
N THR A 463 11.61 15.27 -8.80
CA THR A 463 11.94 13.92 -9.25
C THR A 463 11.36 12.89 -8.31
N ASN A 464 10.63 11.96 -8.89
CA ASN A 464 10.09 10.78 -8.23
C ASN A 464 11.22 9.80 -7.85
N VAL A 465 11.28 9.45 -6.57
CA VAL A 465 12.15 8.43 -5.99
C VAL A 465 11.28 7.33 -5.38
N THR A 466 11.14 6.22 -6.11
CA THR A 466 10.51 5.01 -5.61
C THR A 466 11.51 4.23 -4.76
N TYR A 467 11.09 3.77 -3.59
CA TYR A 467 11.89 2.90 -2.76
C TYR A 467 11.16 1.60 -2.43
N SER A 468 11.91 0.49 -2.35
CA SER A 468 11.35 -0.84 -2.14
C SER A 468 11.81 -1.44 -0.81
N VAL A 469 10.90 -1.44 0.17
CA VAL A 469 11.10 -2.21 1.41
C VAL A 469 11.12 -3.70 1.13
N PHE A 470 10.34 -4.16 0.14
CA PHE A 470 10.28 -5.55 -0.29
C PHE A 470 11.64 -6.08 -0.75
N THR A 471 12.33 -5.32 -1.59
CA THR A 471 13.68 -5.68 -2.07
C THR A 471 14.69 -5.59 -0.92
N MET A 472 14.68 -4.48 -0.18
CA MET A 472 15.61 -4.24 0.93
C MET A 472 15.54 -5.34 1.99
N HIS A 473 14.33 -5.77 2.35
CA HIS A 473 14.12 -6.79 3.38
C HIS A 473 14.62 -8.17 2.99
N ARG A 474 14.96 -8.41 1.72
CA ARG A 474 15.44 -9.71 1.19
C ARG A 474 16.87 -9.68 0.66
N ARG A 475 17.56 -8.56 0.85
CA ARG A 475 18.96 -8.39 0.48
C ARG A 475 19.85 -9.26 1.34
N THR A 476 20.66 -10.12 0.71
CA THR A 476 21.56 -11.04 1.41
C THR A 476 22.72 -10.34 2.11
N ASP A 477 23.12 -9.17 1.60
CA ASP A 477 24.12 -8.32 2.25
C ASP A 477 23.60 -7.64 3.53
N LEU A 478 22.28 -7.49 3.68
CA LEU A 478 21.65 -6.92 4.86
C LEU A 478 21.16 -7.98 5.86
N TRP A 479 20.67 -9.12 5.37
CA TRP A 479 19.96 -10.12 6.18
C TRP A 479 20.63 -11.50 6.24
N GLY A 480 21.79 -11.65 5.59
CA GLY A 480 22.53 -12.91 5.52
C GLY A 480 22.19 -13.77 4.29
N PRO A 481 22.89 -14.89 4.08
CA PRO A 481 22.73 -15.75 2.90
C PRO A 481 21.32 -16.37 2.80
N ASP A 482 20.65 -16.53 3.92
CA ASP A 482 19.30 -17.08 4.08
C ASP A 482 18.21 -15.99 4.10
N ALA A 483 18.49 -14.78 3.61
CA ALA A 483 17.53 -13.67 3.54
C ALA A 483 16.24 -14.03 2.76
N GLN A 484 16.31 -15.03 1.89
CA GLN A 484 15.17 -15.53 1.11
C GLN A 484 14.47 -16.73 1.78
N GLU A 485 14.81 -17.11 3.01
CA GLU A 485 14.10 -18.15 3.76
C GLU A 485 13.17 -17.53 4.80
N PHE A 486 12.06 -18.21 5.09
CA PHE A 486 11.21 -17.85 6.24
C PHE A 486 11.75 -18.54 7.48
N ASP A 487 12.39 -17.77 8.34
CA ASP A 487 12.93 -18.25 9.61
C ASP A 487 12.75 -17.18 10.70
N PRO A 488 11.73 -17.35 11.58
CA PRO A 488 11.48 -16.45 12.70
C PRO A 488 12.66 -16.32 13.68
N ASP A 489 13.52 -17.35 13.81
CA ASP A 489 14.61 -17.32 14.79
C ASP A 489 15.60 -16.18 14.54
N ARG A 490 15.64 -15.63 13.32
CA ARG A 490 16.44 -14.47 12.95
C ARG A 490 16.19 -13.24 13.81
N PHE A 491 14.99 -13.12 14.39
CA PHE A 491 14.61 -12.01 15.26
C PHE A 491 14.90 -12.27 16.74
N ILE A 492 15.45 -13.43 17.12
CA ILE A 492 15.74 -13.78 18.52
C ILE A 492 17.12 -14.41 18.73
N ASP A 493 17.76 -14.93 17.70
CA ASP A 493 19.08 -15.55 17.77
C ASP A 493 20.22 -14.55 17.49
N SER A 494 21.43 -15.08 17.27
CA SER A 494 22.63 -14.27 17.00
C SER A 494 22.51 -13.33 15.79
N ARG A 495 21.65 -13.64 14.81
CA ARG A 495 21.43 -12.83 13.58
C ARG A 495 20.79 -11.49 13.90
N LEU A 496 19.93 -11.42 14.92
CA LEU A 496 19.35 -10.17 15.41
C LEU A 496 20.46 -9.16 15.72
N ASN A 497 21.43 -9.57 16.55
CA ASN A 497 22.53 -8.71 16.98
C ASN A 497 23.58 -8.48 15.89
N LYS A 498 23.69 -9.39 14.93
CA LYS A 498 24.63 -9.26 13.81
C LYS A 498 24.14 -8.28 12.74
N TYR A 499 22.85 -8.32 12.39
CA TYR A 499 22.32 -7.60 11.22
C TYR A 499 21.38 -6.45 11.61
N LEU A 500 20.39 -6.71 12.46
CA LEU A 500 19.29 -5.77 12.71
C LEU A 500 19.59 -4.77 13.83
N THR A 501 20.08 -5.22 14.99
CA THR A 501 20.41 -4.32 16.12
C THR A 501 21.40 -3.21 15.73
N PRO A 502 22.47 -3.47 14.95
CA PRO A 502 23.41 -2.42 14.53
C PRO A 502 22.84 -1.50 13.44
N ASN A 503 21.86 -1.97 12.67
CA ASN A 503 21.25 -1.22 11.58
C ASN A 503 19.72 -1.39 11.55
N PRO A 504 18.98 -0.74 12.48
CA PRO A 504 17.53 -0.90 12.56
C PRO A 504 16.79 -0.43 11.30
N ALA A 505 17.43 0.41 10.46
CA ALA A 505 16.85 0.91 9.23
C ALA A 505 16.69 -0.17 8.14
N ILE A 506 17.26 -1.37 8.29
CA ILE A 506 17.04 -2.47 7.33
C ILE A 506 15.67 -3.14 7.49
N PHE A 507 14.94 -2.87 8.59
CA PHE A 507 13.61 -3.40 8.85
C PHE A 507 12.61 -2.25 9.04
N GLN A 508 11.77 -2.03 8.03
CA GLN A 508 10.87 -0.88 7.93
C GLN A 508 9.45 -1.25 7.48
N PRO A 509 8.80 -2.27 8.07
CA PRO A 509 7.43 -2.63 7.67
C PRO A 509 6.40 -1.53 8.00
N PHE A 510 6.71 -0.65 8.95
CA PHE A 510 5.87 0.47 9.37
C PHE A 510 6.44 1.85 8.96
N SER A 511 7.41 1.88 8.04
CA SER A 511 8.20 3.08 7.69
C SER A 511 8.98 3.65 8.90
N ILE A 512 9.69 4.75 8.69
CA ILE A 512 10.41 5.53 9.72
C ILE A 512 10.18 7.04 9.54
N GLY A 513 10.65 7.83 10.50
CA GLY A 513 10.60 9.29 10.46
C GLY A 513 9.22 9.89 10.75
N PRO A 514 8.98 11.17 10.41
CA PRO A 514 7.74 11.87 10.78
C PRO A 514 6.45 11.23 10.24
N ARG A 515 6.55 10.44 9.16
CA ARG A 515 5.43 9.71 8.54
C ARG A 515 5.37 8.22 8.91
N ILE A 516 6.01 7.80 10.01
CA ILE A 516 5.88 6.43 10.55
C ILE A 516 4.40 6.05 10.73
N CYS A 517 4.06 4.76 10.63
CA CYS A 517 2.69 4.29 10.84
C CYS A 517 2.14 4.74 12.21
N LEU A 518 0.91 5.26 12.24
CA LEU A 518 0.22 5.59 13.50
C LEU A 518 -0.24 4.32 14.22
N GLY A 519 -0.83 3.40 13.47
CA GLY A 519 -1.38 2.16 13.99
C GLY A 519 -0.36 1.03 14.17
N GLN A 520 0.93 1.33 14.37
CA GLN A 520 1.95 0.27 14.48
C GLN A 520 1.64 -0.70 15.63
N GLN A 521 1.37 -0.17 16.84
CA GLN A 521 1.05 -1.02 17.99
C GLN A 521 -0.31 -1.70 17.83
N PHE A 522 -1.31 -0.96 17.32
CA PHE A 522 -2.62 -1.52 16.99
C PHE A 522 -2.52 -2.74 16.07
N ALA A 523 -1.82 -2.62 14.94
CA ALA A 523 -1.65 -3.71 13.97
C ALA A 523 -0.91 -4.91 14.57
N TYR A 524 0.11 -4.65 15.39
CA TYR A 524 0.82 -5.70 16.11
C TYR A 524 -0.08 -6.43 17.11
N ASN A 525 -0.92 -5.71 17.85
CA ASN A 525 -1.84 -6.30 18.83
C ASN A 525 -2.95 -7.09 18.13
N GLU A 526 -3.56 -6.52 17.09
CA GLU A 526 -4.62 -7.16 16.29
C GLU A 526 -4.14 -8.45 15.64
N ALA A 527 -2.97 -8.41 14.96
CA ALA A 527 -2.38 -9.60 14.34
C ALA A 527 -2.03 -10.66 15.39
N SER A 528 -1.42 -10.26 16.50
CA SER A 528 -1.05 -11.19 17.58
C SER A 528 -2.29 -11.84 18.20
N PHE A 529 -3.32 -11.05 18.49
CA PHE A 529 -4.57 -11.53 19.07
C PHE A 529 -5.23 -12.56 18.16
N MET A 530 -5.37 -12.24 16.87
CA MET A 530 -6.00 -13.16 15.92
C MET A 530 -5.18 -14.45 15.72
N LEU A 531 -3.84 -14.36 15.62
CA LEU A 531 -2.98 -15.54 15.56
C LEU A 531 -3.14 -16.43 16.80
N VAL A 532 -3.16 -15.84 18.00
CA VAL A 532 -3.39 -16.57 19.26
C VAL A 532 -4.73 -17.31 19.22
N ARG A 533 -5.82 -16.62 18.89
CA ARG A 533 -7.16 -17.22 18.86
C ARG A 533 -7.27 -18.35 17.83
N LEU A 534 -6.70 -18.16 16.64
CA LEU A 534 -6.68 -19.20 15.61
C LEU A 534 -5.86 -20.42 16.05
N LEU A 535 -4.66 -20.20 16.60
CA LEU A 535 -3.76 -21.27 17.02
C LEU A 535 -4.09 -21.86 18.39
N GLN A 536 -5.10 -21.35 19.08
CA GLN A 536 -5.79 -22.09 20.15
C GLN A 536 -6.71 -23.16 19.55
N ARG A 537 -7.42 -22.81 18.46
CA ARG A 537 -8.50 -23.62 17.87
C ARG A 537 -8.05 -24.60 16.79
N PHE A 538 -6.96 -24.31 16.06
CA PHE A 538 -6.47 -25.11 14.95
C PHE A 538 -5.02 -25.52 15.18
N ASP A 539 -4.69 -26.80 14.95
CA ASP A 539 -3.36 -27.37 15.17
C ASP A 539 -2.70 -27.89 13.89
N GLY A 540 -3.39 -27.82 12.75
CA GLY A 540 -2.89 -28.21 11.45
C GLY A 540 -3.37 -27.24 10.38
N ILE A 541 -2.45 -26.83 9.50
CA ILE A 541 -2.72 -25.90 8.41
C ILE A 541 -2.06 -26.48 7.16
N THR A 542 -2.83 -26.62 6.07
CA THR A 542 -2.32 -27.10 4.78
C THR A 542 -2.91 -26.28 3.65
N LEU A 543 -2.14 -26.07 2.58
CA LEU A 543 -2.62 -25.43 1.37
C LEU A 543 -3.53 -26.38 0.58
N ASP A 544 -4.65 -25.86 0.08
CA ASP A 544 -5.53 -26.60 -0.84
C ASP A 544 -5.37 -26.09 -2.27
N SER A 545 -4.43 -26.69 -3.00
CA SER A 545 -4.16 -26.35 -4.39
C SER A 545 -5.32 -26.68 -5.33
N ALA A 546 -6.19 -27.63 -4.97
CA ALA A 546 -7.37 -27.97 -5.75
C ALA A 546 -8.41 -26.85 -5.65
N ALA A 547 -8.61 -26.28 -4.46
CA ALA A 547 -9.52 -25.16 -4.23
C ALA A 547 -9.02 -23.84 -4.87
N GLN A 548 -7.71 -23.63 -4.91
CA GLN A 548 -7.10 -22.49 -5.60
C GLN A 548 -7.51 -22.45 -7.09
N PRO A 549 -8.14 -21.36 -7.56
CA PRO A 549 -8.53 -21.21 -8.96
C PRO A 549 -7.34 -21.42 -9.92
N PRO A 550 -7.50 -22.17 -11.02
CA PRO A 550 -6.38 -22.50 -11.91
C PRO A 550 -5.64 -21.29 -12.48
N ASP A 551 -6.34 -20.19 -12.75
CA ASP A 551 -5.77 -18.96 -13.31
C ASP A 551 -5.11 -18.05 -12.26
N SER A 552 -5.17 -18.42 -10.98
CA SER A 552 -4.47 -17.72 -9.90
C SER A 552 -3.36 -18.52 -9.25
N ARG A 553 -3.05 -19.71 -9.78
CA ARG A 553 -1.88 -20.50 -9.36
C ARG A 553 -0.60 -19.86 -9.89
N PRO A 554 0.54 -20.01 -9.19
CA PRO A 554 1.84 -19.60 -9.70
C PRO A 554 2.08 -20.14 -11.12
N PRO A 555 2.52 -19.29 -12.07
CA PRO A 555 2.89 -19.74 -13.39
C PRO A 555 3.99 -20.83 -13.34
N PRO A 556 3.91 -21.91 -14.14
CA PRO A 556 4.89 -23.00 -14.11
C PRO A 556 6.34 -22.57 -14.32
N GLU A 557 6.56 -21.50 -15.09
CA GLU A 557 7.88 -20.93 -15.34
C GLU A 557 8.55 -20.35 -14.09
N TRP A 558 7.81 -20.07 -13.01
CA TRP A 558 8.39 -19.55 -11.77
C TRP A 558 9.35 -20.53 -11.12
N VAL A 559 9.21 -21.84 -11.33
CA VAL A 559 10.13 -22.86 -10.80
C VAL A 559 11.57 -22.62 -11.26
N LEU A 560 11.76 -21.94 -12.39
CA LEU A 560 13.07 -21.58 -12.95
C LEU A 560 13.58 -20.19 -12.51
N ALA A 561 12.78 -19.45 -11.75
CA ALA A 561 13.15 -18.12 -11.27
C ALA A 561 14.21 -18.18 -10.16
N GLU A 562 14.88 -17.06 -9.91
CA GLU A 562 15.83 -16.94 -8.79
C GLU A 562 15.13 -16.51 -7.50
N GLY A 563 15.68 -16.94 -6.36
CA GLY A 563 15.24 -16.51 -5.04
C GLY A 563 13.86 -17.06 -4.66
N ARG A 564 13.07 -16.24 -3.93
CA ARG A 564 11.80 -16.70 -3.35
C ARG A 564 10.74 -17.06 -4.38
N GLN A 565 10.70 -16.35 -5.52
CA GLN A 565 9.69 -16.55 -6.57
C GLN A 565 9.55 -18.03 -6.99
N ALA A 566 10.64 -18.79 -7.03
CA ALA A 566 10.62 -20.20 -7.40
C ALA A 566 10.03 -21.15 -6.36
N LYS A 567 9.87 -20.69 -5.12
CA LYS A 567 9.35 -21.48 -4.00
C LYS A 567 7.88 -21.21 -3.72
N GLU A 568 7.29 -20.20 -4.36
CA GLU A 568 5.95 -19.75 -4.01
C GLU A 568 4.89 -20.72 -4.52
N GLN A 569 3.98 -21.08 -3.61
CA GLN A 569 2.82 -21.92 -3.93
C GLN A 569 1.54 -21.10 -4.12
N VAL A 570 1.63 -19.77 -3.90
CA VAL A 570 0.57 -18.80 -4.18
C VAL A 570 1.10 -17.70 -5.08
N TRP A 571 0.20 -17.01 -5.79
CA TRP A 571 0.58 -15.89 -6.64
C TRP A 571 0.38 -14.56 -5.89
N PRO A 572 1.43 -13.99 -5.29
CA PRO A 572 1.32 -12.69 -4.64
C PRO A 572 1.13 -11.59 -5.69
N LYS A 573 0.15 -10.71 -5.46
CA LYS A 573 -0.06 -9.49 -6.23
C LYS A 573 -0.06 -8.29 -5.29
N SER A 574 -0.01 -7.10 -5.89
CA SER A 574 -0.08 -5.84 -5.14
C SER A 574 -0.96 -4.83 -5.90
N HIS A 575 -1.95 -4.27 -5.22
CA HIS A 575 -2.49 -2.98 -5.61
C HIS A 575 -1.70 -1.90 -4.87
N ILE A 576 -2.28 -1.32 -3.83
CA ILE A 576 -1.62 -0.53 -2.79
C ILE A 576 -0.97 -1.47 -1.76
N THR A 577 -1.70 -2.49 -1.33
CA THR A 577 -1.23 -3.54 -0.42
C THR A 577 -1.05 -4.87 -1.17
N MET A 578 -0.25 -5.76 -0.59
CA MET A 578 -0.07 -7.12 -1.12
C MET A 578 -1.28 -8.02 -0.81
N TYR A 579 -1.52 -9.01 -1.65
CA TYR A 579 -2.56 -10.02 -1.44
C TYR A 579 -2.23 -11.28 -2.25
N SER A 580 -2.80 -12.42 -1.88
CA SER A 580 -2.77 -13.65 -2.68
C SER A 580 -3.84 -13.56 -3.77
N HIS A 581 -3.44 -13.77 -5.04
CA HIS A 581 -4.35 -13.64 -6.17
C HIS A 581 -5.50 -14.65 -6.06
N LYS A 582 -6.74 -14.14 -6.01
CA LYS A 582 -7.97 -14.92 -5.82
C LYS A 582 -7.97 -15.81 -4.55
N GLY A 583 -7.41 -15.27 -3.47
CA GLY A 583 -7.53 -15.86 -2.14
C GLY A 583 -6.35 -16.74 -1.75
N LEU A 584 -6.38 -17.18 -0.49
CA LEU A 584 -5.47 -18.16 0.08
C LEU A 584 -6.29 -19.34 0.57
N TRP A 585 -6.33 -20.41 -0.22
CA TRP A 585 -7.19 -21.55 0.08
C TRP A 585 -6.50 -22.56 0.98
N LEU A 586 -7.06 -22.78 2.18
CA LEU A 586 -6.50 -23.62 3.22
C LEU A 586 -7.46 -24.73 3.65
N ARG A 587 -6.89 -25.85 4.09
CA ARG A 587 -7.53 -26.83 4.98
C ARG A 587 -6.94 -26.72 6.37
N LEU A 588 -7.82 -26.54 7.35
CA LEU A 588 -7.47 -26.43 8.76
C LEU A 588 -7.89 -27.70 9.50
N ARG A 589 -7.07 -28.14 10.44
CA ARG A 589 -7.41 -29.23 11.37
C ARG A 589 -7.75 -28.62 12.73
N ALA A 590 -8.95 -28.90 13.22
CA ALA A 590 -9.37 -28.51 14.55
C ALA A 590 -8.51 -29.22 15.60
N ALA A 591 -8.09 -28.47 16.64
CA ALA A 591 -7.33 -29.05 17.74
C ALA A 591 -8.19 -30.03 18.54
N SER A 592 -7.66 -31.21 18.83
CA SER A 592 -8.31 -32.21 19.68
C SER A 592 -8.48 -31.68 21.11
N ARG A 593 -9.69 -31.77 21.67
CA ARG A 593 -9.99 -31.40 23.07
C ARG A 593 -9.42 -32.39 24.11
N GLU A 594 -8.78 -33.47 23.68
CA GLU A 594 -8.42 -34.63 24.53
C GLU A 594 -7.26 -34.39 25.50
N ASN A 595 -6.63 -33.20 25.50
CA ASN A 595 -5.59 -32.82 26.47
C ASN A 595 -6.03 -31.65 27.35
N GLU A 596 -7.27 -31.66 27.85
CA GLU A 596 -7.66 -30.88 29.02
C GLU A 596 -7.17 -31.62 30.28
N PRO A 597 -6.14 -31.12 31.00
CA PRO A 597 -5.78 -31.66 32.31
C PRO A 597 -6.85 -31.36 33.38
#